data_AF-A0A5B8EI04-F1
#
_entry.id   AF-A0A5B8EI04-F1
#
_cell.length_a   1.000
_cell.length_b   1.000
_cell.length_c   1.000
_cell.angle_alpha   90.00
_cell.angle_beta   90.00
_cell.angle_gamma   90.00
#
_symmetry.space_group_name_H-M   'P 1'
#
loop_
_entity.id
_entity.type
_entity.pdbx_description
1 polymer ?
#
loop_
_entity_poly.entity_id
_entity_poly.type
_entity_poly.pdbx_seq_one_letter_code
_entity_poly.pdbx_strand_id
1 'polypeptide(L)'
;MKKFILNLLTVFAWIYQIFCVIGIIMWIVMGGVMLFGIRNPDFRAGFESSMYVKGVSVDSYIGAIVVGLLSLIMMSVAAFLICRYARLIVKNIKQEVYFADSNLNLLKKLLISVAGYTIISIIDYIIFITHRTWFAKSSNNVLYPSGVTTGLLFLAVLYVVYLVFKYGMKVQEDADSII
;
A
#
# COMPACT_ATOMS: atom_id res chain seq x y z
N MET A 1 -23.93 -18.77 -5.64
CA MET A 1 -23.47 -17.37 -5.53
C MET A 1 -22.21 -17.19 -4.65
N LYS A 2 -22.17 -17.67 -3.40
CA LYS A 2 -20.99 -17.55 -2.51
C LYS A 2 -19.66 -17.99 -3.15
N LYS A 3 -19.61 -19.20 -3.74
CA LYS A 3 -18.40 -19.73 -4.41
C LYS A 3 -17.95 -18.90 -5.62
N PHE A 4 -18.90 -18.34 -6.38
CA PHE A 4 -18.61 -17.48 -7.53
C PHE A 4 -17.96 -16.17 -7.09
N ILE A 5 -18.53 -15.49 -6.09
CA ILE A 5 -17.99 -14.23 -5.55
C ILE A 5 -16.59 -14.43 -4.97
N LEU A 6 -16.37 -15.52 -4.22
CA LEU A 6 -15.06 -15.85 -3.65
C LEU A 6 -14.01 -16.16 -4.74
N ASN A 7 -14.41 -16.81 -5.83
CA ASN A 7 -13.53 -17.03 -6.99
C ASN A 7 -13.18 -15.71 -7.67
N LEU A 8 -14.17 -14.86 -7.92
CA LEU A 8 -13.97 -13.55 -8.53
C LEU A 8 -13.00 -12.68 -7.70
N LEU A 9 -13.17 -12.65 -6.37
CA LEU A 9 -12.27 -11.91 -5.48
C LEU A 9 -10.84 -12.48 -5.53
N THR A 10 -10.70 -13.80 -5.63
CA THR A 10 -9.38 -14.45 -5.78
C THR A 10 -8.69 -14.03 -7.07
N VAL A 11 -9.44 -13.97 -8.18
CA VAL A 11 -8.93 -13.57 -9.50
C VAL A 11 -8.51 -12.10 -9.51
N PHE A 12 -9.36 -11.19 -9.02
CA PHE A 12 -9.00 -9.78 -8.94
C PHE A 12 -7.78 -9.53 -8.05
N ALA A 13 -7.70 -10.19 -6.90
CA ALA A 13 -6.53 -10.08 -6.03
C ALA A 13 -5.25 -10.63 -6.71
N TRP A 14 -5.35 -11.68 -7.52
CA TRP A 14 -4.23 -12.19 -8.33
C TRP A 14 -3.77 -11.17 -9.37
N ILE A 15 -4.70 -10.62 -10.15
CA ILE A 15 -4.41 -9.60 -11.16
C ILE A 15 -3.74 -8.39 -10.53
N TYR A 16 -4.30 -7.90 -9.42
CA TYR A 16 -3.75 -6.75 -8.71
C TYR A 16 -2.34 -7.01 -8.16
N GLN A 17 -2.05 -8.21 -7.68
CA GLN A 17 -0.70 -8.58 -7.27
C GLN A 17 0.31 -8.55 -8.42
N ILE A 18 -0.08 -8.98 -9.63
CA ILE A 18 0.78 -8.89 -10.81
C ILE A 18 1.13 -7.43 -11.08
N PHE A 19 0.13 -6.53 -11.04
CA PHE A 19 0.39 -5.09 -11.16
C PHE A 19 1.32 -4.55 -10.07
N CYS A 20 1.19 -5.02 -8.82
CA CYS A 20 2.11 -4.64 -7.74
C CYS A 20 3.56 -5.05 -8.05
N VAL A 21 3.78 -6.28 -8.54
CA VAL A 21 5.13 -6.76 -8.89
C VAL A 21 5.71 -5.98 -10.06
N ILE A 22 4.93 -5.75 -11.11
CA ILE A 22 5.33 -4.92 -12.26
C ILE A 22 5.70 -3.50 -11.79
N GLY A 23 4.87 -2.92 -10.92
CA GLY A 23 5.12 -1.62 -10.31
C GLY A 23 6.45 -1.58 -9.55
N ILE A 24 6.71 -2.57 -8.68
CA ILE A 24 7.98 -2.66 -7.94
C ILE A 24 9.18 -2.68 -8.89
N ILE A 25 9.14 -3.51 -9.94
CA ILE A 25 10.22 -3.59 -10.93
C ILE A 25 10.41 -2.23 -11.62
N MET A 26 9.32 -1.59 -12.04
CA MET A 26 9.36 -0.28 -12.69
C MET A 26 9.97 0.80 -11.78
N TRP A 27 9.57 0.85 -10.51
CA TRP A 27 10.10 1.82 -9.54
C TRP A 27 11.58 1.59 -9.26
N ILE A 28 12.04 0.34 -9.18
CA ILE A 28 13.46 0.00 -9.01
C ILE A 28 14.28 0.45 -10.23
N VAL A 29 13.81 0.13 -11.44
CA VAL A 29 14.50 0.53 -12.67
C VAL A 29 14.56 2.06 -12.77
N MET A 30 13.45 2.74 -12.54
CA MET A 30 13.40 4.20 -12.61
C MET A 30 14.28 4.85 -11.54
N GLY A 31 14.25 4.33 -10.30
CA GLY A 31 15.13 4.81 -9.24
C GLY A 31 16.61 4.59 -9.55
N GLY A 32 16.96 3.46 -10.14
CA GLY A 32 18.31 3.19 -10.62
C GLY A 32 18.74 4.19 -11.70
N VAL A 33 17.96 4.31 -12.78
CA VAL A 33 18.23 5.25 -13.88
C VAL A 33 18.39 6.67 -13.37
N MET A 34 17.54 7.10 -12.43
CA MET A 34 17.61 8.44 -11.88
C MET A 34 18.84 8.67 -10.99
N LEU A 35 19.15 7.75 -10.08
CA LEU A 35 20.32 7.84 -9.20
C LEU A 35 21.65 7.80 -9.96
N PHE A 36 21.75 6.95 -10.99
CA PHE A 36 22.94 6.88 -11.84
C PHE A 36 22.98 8.03 -12.86
N GLY A 37 21.84 8.41 -13.41
CA GLY A 37 21.71 9.48 -14.40
C GLY A 37 22.10 10.83 -13.83
N ILE A 38 21.72 11.16 -12.59
CA ILE A 38 22.08 12.45 -11.97
C ILE A 38 23.60 12.64 -11.81
N ARG A 39 24.39 11.56 -11.81
CA ARG A 39 25.87 11.64 -11.81
C ARG A 39 26.43 12.09 -13.16
N ASN A 40 25.67 11.96 -14.23
CA ASN A 40 26.06 12.41 -15.57
C ASN A 40 25.59 13.86 -15.79
N PRO A 41 26.49 14.81 -16.13
CA PRO A 41 26.16 16.22 -16.26
C PRO A 41 25.13 16.51 -17.36
N ASP A 42 25.15 15.77 -18.48
CA ASP A 42 24.22 15.97 -19.59
C ASP A 42 22.79 15.52 -19.21
N PHE A 43 22.70 14.37 -18.53
CA PHE A 43 21.42 13.89 -18.01
C PHE A 43 20.89 14.81 -16.91
N ARG A 44 21.76 15.30 -16.02
CA ARG A 44 21.40 16.25 -14.97
C ARG A 44 20.84 17.55 -15.55
N ALA A 45 21.48 18.11 -16.57
CA ALA A 45 20.99 19.32 -17.25
C ALA A 45 19.66 19.07 -17.99
N GLY A 46 19.48 17.91 -18.62
CA GLY A 46 18.20 17.48 -19.21
C GLY A 46 17.09 17.31 -18.16
N PHE A 47 17.43 16.75 -17.01
CA PHE A 47 16.50 16.56 -15.89
C PHE A 47 16.09 17.90 -15.25
N GLU A 48 17.03 18.80 -15.02
CA GLU A 48 16.78 20.17 -14.51
C GLU A 48 15.90 20.98 -15.48
N SER A 49 16.19 20.92 -16.78
CA SER A 49 15.39 21.62 -17.79
C SER A 49 13.98 21.07 -17.95
N SER A 50 13.80 19.75 -17.83
CA SER A 50 12.47 19.11 -17.87
C SER A 50 11.62 19.38 -16.61
N MET A 51 12.24 19.60 -15.45
CA MET A 51 11.51 19.85 -14.20
C MET A 51 10.91 21.26 -14.07
N TYR A 52 11.19 22.21 -14.98
CA TYR A 52 10.63 23.58 -14.98
C TYR A 52 10.72 24.39 -13.66
N VAL A 53 11.44 23.91 -12.64
CA VAL A 53 11.68 24.64 -11.39
C VAL A 53 12.90 25.53 -11.59
N LYS A 54 12.70 26.71 -12.17
CA LYS A 54 13.79 27.69 -12.36
C LYS A 54 14.40 28.07 -11.01
N GLY A 55 15.72 27.89 -10.87
CA GLY A 55 16.51 28.38 -9.73
C GLY A 55 16.62 27.43 -8.54
N VAL A 56 16.22 26.16 -8.67
CA VAL A 56 16.35 25.15 -7.61
C VAL A 56 17.26 24.03 -8.09
N SER A 57 18.40 23.84 -7.42
CA SER A 57 19.39 22.80 -7.79
C SER A 57 18.86 21.40 -7.53
N VAL A 58 19.18 20.42 -8.38
CA VAL A 58 18.86 18.97 -8.17
C VAL A 58 19.17 18.49 -6.76
N ASP A 59 20.28 18.95 -6.20
CA ASP A 59 20.75 18.55 -4.89
C ASP A 59 19.77 18.89 -3.75
N SER A 60 18.89 19.89 -3.93
CA SER A 60 17.93 20.30 -2.90
C SER A 60 16.68 19.42 -2.85
N TYR A 61 16.38 18.69 -3.93
CA TYR A 61 15.14 17.91 -4.05
C TYR A 61 15.37 16.42 -4.36
N ILE A 62 16.61 16.01 -4.65
CA ILE A 62 16.97 14.60 -4.87
C ILE A 62 16.61 13.71 -3.68
N GLY A 63 16.77 14.21 -2.44
CA GLY A 63 16.38 13.49 -1.24
C GLY A 63 14.89 13.19 -1.18
N ALA A 64 14.05 14.20 -1.47
CA ALA A 64 12.59 14.03 -1.49
C ALA A 64 12.15 13.05 -2.59
N ILE A 65 12.81 13.08 -3.75
CA ILE A 65 12.57 12.13 -4.83
C ILE A 65 12.95 10.70 -4.43
N VAL A 66 14.12 10.50 -3.81
CA VAL A 66 14.56 9.17 -3.35
C VAL A 66 13.59 8.61 -2.31
N VAL A 67 13.18 9.44 -1.34
CA VAL A 67 12.17 9.05 -0.35
C VAL A 67 10.84 8.70 -1.02
N GLY A 68 10.39 9.50 -1.99
CA GLY A 68 9.17 9.22 -2.76
C GLY A 68 9.24 7.93 -3.60
N LEU A 69 10.41 7.59 -4.15
CA LEU A 69 10.58 6.32 -4.86
C LEU A 69 10.55 5.12 -3.90
N LEU A 70 11.21 5.25 -2.75
CA LEU A 70 11.19 4.21 -1.72
C LEU A 70 9.79 4.00 -1.15
N SER A 71 9.02 5.07 -0.93
CA SER A 71 7.64 4.96 -0.46
C SER A 71 6.74 4.26 -1.48
N LEU A 72 6.86 4.55 -2.77
CA LEU A 72 6.11 3.86 -3.84
C LEU A 72 6.42 2.35 -3.89
N ILE A 73 7.67 1.95 -3.69
CA ILE A 73 8.05 0.53 -3.57
C ILE A 73 7.38 -0.08 -2.33
N MET A 74 7.49 0.59 -1.17
CA MET A 74 6.93 0.09 0.08
C MET A 74 5.40 -0.02 0.05
N MET A 75 4.71 0.95 -0.57
CA MET A 75 3.27 0.89 -0.81
C MET A 75 2.89 -0.28 -1.72
N SER A 76 3.65 -0.53 -2.78
CA SER A 76 3.41 -1.65 -3.69
C SER A 76 3.60 -3.01 -2.99
N VAL A 77 4.60 -3.12 -2.11
CA VAL A 77 4.82 -4.31 -1.27
C VAL A 77 3.67 -4.50 -0.27
N ALA A 78 3.26 -3.43 0.42
CA ALA A 78 2.16 -3.50 1.36
C ALA A 78 0.85 -3.92 0.66
N ALA A 79 0.56 -3.34 -0.50
CA ALA A 79 -0.61 -3.69 -1.31
C ALA A 79 -0.58 -5.15 -1.79
N PHE A 80 0.61 -5.65 -2.19
CA PHE A 80 0.80 -7.06 -2.52
C PHE A 80 0.49 -7.99 -1.33
N LEU A 81 0.95 -7.63 -0.12
CA LEU A 81 0.69 -8.39 1.10
C LEU A 81 -0.79 -8.38 1.49
N ILE A 82 -1.47 -7.23 1.37
CA ILE A 82 -2.92 -7.10 1.59
C ILE A 82 -3.67 -8.10 0.72
N CYS A 83 -3.41 -8.12 -0.59
CA CYS A 83 -4.04 -9.08 -1.50
C CYS A 83 -3.64 -10.53 -1.19
N ARG A 84 -2.40 -10.77 -0.73
CA ARG A 84 -1.95 -12.11 -0.34
C ARG A 84 -2.76 -12.65 0.83
N TYR A 85 -2.87 -11.87 1.90
CA TYR A 85 -3.58 -12.30 3.11
C TYR A 85 -5.08 -12.42 2.87
N ALA A 86 -5.68 -11.48 2.12
CA ALA A 86 -7.09 -11.59 1.73
C ALA A 86 -7.39 -12.88 0.96
N ARG A 87 -6.54 -13.28 0.00
CA ARG A 87 -6.71 -14.56 -0.73
C ARG A 87 -6.57 -15.78 0.17
N LEU A 88 -5.64 -15.76 1.14
CA LEU A 88 -5.49 -16.87 2.07
C LEU A 88 -6.72 -17.03 2.97
N ILE A 89 -7.29 -15.92 3.45
CA ILE A 89 -8.57 -15.94 4.17
C ILE A 89 -9.68 -16.50 3.27
N VAL A 90 -9.79 -16.03 2.02
CA VAL A 90 -10.76 -16.56 1.06
C VAL A 90 -10.57 -18.06 0.78
N LYS A 91 -9.32 -18.54 0.72
CA LYS A 91 -9.02 -19.96 0.58
C LYS A 91 -9.54 -20.76 1.77
N ASN A 92 -9.30 -20.29 2.99
CA ASN A 92 -9.78 -20.94 4.21
C ASN A 92 -11.32 -20.94 4.27
N ILE A 93 -11.96 -19.83 3.89
CA ILE A 93 -13.43 -19.74 3.76
C ILE A 93 -13.99 -20.77 2.75
N LYS A 94 -13.31 -20.99 1.61
CA LYS A 94 -13.71 -22.02 0.63
C LYS A 94 -13.56 -23.45 1.16
N GLN A 95 -12.66 -23.65 2.12
CA GLN A 95 -12.46 -24.92 2.83
C GLN A 95 -13.34 -25.03 4.09
N GLU A 96 -14.27 -24.10 4.28
CA GLU A 96 -15.18 -24.05 5.43
C GLU A 96 -14.48 -23.87 6.79
N VAL A 97 -13.24 -23.40 6.77
CA VAL A 97 -12.47 -23.00 7.96
C VAL A 97 -12.73 -21.52 8.21
N TYR A 98 -13.65 -21.22 9.13
CA TYR A 98 -14.09 -19.85 9.42
C TYR A 98 -13.42 -19.28 10.68
N PHE A 99 -13.72 -19.81 11.87
CA PHE A 99 -13.13 -19.35 13.14
C PHE A 99 -11.97 -20.26 13.52
N ALA A 100 -10.75 -19.85 13.16
CA ALA A 100 -9.54 -20.59 13.46
C ALA A 100 -8.38 -19.60 13.68
N ASP A 101 -7.40 -19.99 14.50
CA ASP A 101 -6.21 -19.20 14.77
C ASP A 101 -5.46 -18.78 13.50
N SER A 102 -5.49 -19.65 12.48
CA SER A 102 -4.92 -19.38 11.17
C SER A 102 -5.54 -18.15 10.52
N ASN A 103 -6.88 -18.02 10.57
CA ASN A 103 -7.60 -16.86 10.04
C ASN A 103 -7.41 -15.62 10.91
N LEU A 104 -7.40 -15.76 12.23
CA LEU A 104 -7.15 -14.63 13.14
C LEU A 104 -5.76 -14.03 12.91
N ASN A 105 -4.74 -14.88 12.73
CA ASN A 105 -3.38 -14.45 12.43
C ASN A 105 -3.28 -13.80 11.03
N LEU A 106 -3.97 -14.35 10.02
CA LEU A 106 -4.04 -13.74 8.69
C LEU A 106 -4.71 -12.35 8.74
N LEU A 107 -5.79 -12.22 9.52
CA LEU A 107 -6.50 -10.95 9.71
C LEU A 107 -5.64 -9.92 10.44
N LYS A 108 -4.87 -10.34 11.46
CA LYS A 108 -3.86 -9.50 12.12
C LYS A 108 -2.79 -9.02 11.13
N LYS A 109 -2.25 -9.92 10.30
CA LYS A 109 -1.25 -9.55 9.28
C LYS A 109 -1.83 -8.61 8.24
N LEU A 110 -3.07 -8.82 7.80
CA LEU A 110 -3.81 -7.93 6.92
C LEU A 110 -3.94 -6.53 7.53
N LEU A 111 -4.35 -6.44 8.80
CA LEU A 111 -4.46 -5.17 9.54
C LEU A 111 -3.13 -4.41 9.57
N ILE A 112 -2.03 -5.11 9.89
CA ILE A 112 -0.67 -4.51 9.93
C ILE A 112 -0.26 -4.00 8.54
N SER A 113 -0.52 -4.77 7.47
CA SER A 113 -0.20 -4.33 6.10
C SER A 113 -1.02 -3.10 5.67
N VAL A 114 -2.30 -3.04 6.01
CA VAL A 114 -3.15 -1.87 5.76
C VAL A 114 -2.68 -0.65 6.55
N ALA A 115 -2.32 -0.84 7.83
CA ALA A 115 -1.76 0.24 8.65
C ALA A 115 -0.45 0.77 8.07
N GLY A 116 0.46 -0.13 7.67
CA GLY A 116 1.71 0.25 7.02
C GLY A 116 1.50 1.04 5.74
N TYR A 117 0.60 0.58 4.87
CA TYR A 117 0.23 1.31 3.65
C TYR A 117 -0.29 2.72 3.96
N THR A 118 -1.20 2.83 4.94
CA THR A 118 -1.83 4.11 5.34
C THR A 118 -0.80 5.09 5.90
N ILE A 119 0.12 4.63 6.76
CA ILE A 119 1.19 5.46 7.31
C ILE A 119 2.10 6.00 6.19
N ILE A 120 2.50 5.14 5.24
CA ILE A 120 3.33 5.56 4.11
C ILE A 120 2.60 6.61 3.26
N SER A 121 1.31 6.40 2.98
CA SER A 121 0.49 7.37 2.24
C SER A 121 0.40 8.73 2.94
N ILE A 122 0.34 8.76 4.28
CA ILE A 122 0.36 10.00 5.06
C ILE A 122 1.72 10.70 4.91
N ILE A 123 2.82 9.95 5.01
CA ILE A 123 4.17 10.49 4.83
C ILE A 123 4.33 11.11 3.44
N ASP A 124 3.89 10.40 2.39
CA ASP A 124 3.94 10.92 1.01
C ASP A 124 3.13 12.19 0.83
N TYR A 125 1.94 12.25 1.42
CA TYR A 125 1.11 13.45 1.40
C TYR A 125 1.80 14.64 2.06
N ILE A 126 2.45 14.44 3.22
CA ILE A 126 3.20 15.49 3.92
C ILE A 126 4.38 15.97 3.06
N ILE A 127 5.14 15.04 2.46
CA ILE A 127 6.26 15.37 1.57
C ILE A 127 5.76 16.18 0.38
N PHE A 128 4.65 15.78 -0.24
CA PHE A 128 4.08 16.46 -1.39
C PHE A 128 3.64 17.90 -1.06
N ILE A 129 2.99 18.12 0.08
CA ILE A 129 2.57 19.47 0.50
C ILE A 129 3.78 20.35 0.83
N THR A 130 4.76 19.81 1.54
CA THR A 130 5.96 20.57 1.95
C THR A 130 6.80 20.99 0.74
N HIS A 131 6.77 20.19 -0.32
CA HIS A 131 7.53 20.42 -1.55
C HIS A 131 6.64 20.80 -2.73
N ARG A 132 5.46 21.36 -2.45
CA ARG A 132 4.41 21.63 -3.46
C ARG A 132 4.94 22.44 -4.64
N THR A 133 5.82 23.41 -4.43
CA THR A 133 6.44 24.23 -5.48
C THR A 133 7.25 23.42 -6.50
N TRP A 134 7.77 22.25 -6.12
CA TRP A 134 8.49 21.34 -7.01
C TRP A 134 7.55 20.42 -7.79
N PHE A 135 6.36 20.14 -7.24
CA PHE A 135 5.37 19.23 -7.83
C PHE A 135 4.14 19.96 -8.42
N ALA A 136 4.08 21.30 -8.34
CA ALA A 136 2.87 22.12 -8.49
C ALA A 136 2.22 22.11 -9.87
N LYS A 137 2.92 21.72 -10.94
CA LYS A 137 2.30 21.74 -12.28
C LYS A 137 1.38 20.54 -12.57
N SER A 138 1.43 19.48 -11.79
CA SER A 138 0.60 18.29 -12.06
C SER A 138 -0.77 18.28 -11.40
N SER A 139 -1.15 19.29 -10.59
CA SER A 139 -2.38 19.16 -9.82
C SER A 139 -2.85 20.45 -9.12
N ASN A 140 -3.60 21.28 -9.87
CA ASN A 140 -4.51 22.25 -9.26
C ASN A 140 -5.70 21.58 -8.54
N ASN A 141 -5.86 20.26 -8.71
CA ASN A 141 -6.85 19.42 -8.04
C ASN A 141 -6.19 18.32 -7.17
N VAL A 142 -5.16 18.63 -6.36
CA VAL A 142 -4.86 17.74 -5.22
C VAL A 142 -5.94 17.97 -4.18
N LEU A 143 -7.08 17.37 -4.48
CA LEU A 143 -8.09 17.03 -3.50
C LEU A 143 -7.38 16.62 -2.21
N TYR A 144 -7.83 17.20 -1.11
CA TYR A 144 -7.80 16.60 0.22
C TYR A 144 -7.67 15.07 0.15
N PRO A 145 -6.81 14.41 0.93
CA PRO A 145 -6.32 13.07 0.62
C PRO A 145 -7.43 12.04 0.78
N SER A 146 -8.22 11.85 -0.27
CA SER A 146 -9.30 10.88 -0.33
C SER A 146 -8.76 9.47 -0.05
N GLY A 147 -7.51 9.19 -0.40
CA GLY A 147 -6.82 7.94 -0.07
C GLY A 147 -6.47 7.76 1.42
N VAL A 148 -6.18 8.83 2.16
CA VAL A 148 -5.82 8.74 3.59
C VAL A 148 -7.05 8.57 4.46
N THR A 149 -8.10 9.37 4.23
CA THR A 149 -9.36 9.23 4.98
C THR A 149 -10.03 7.88 4.70
N THR A 150 -10.05 7.43 3.44
CA THR A 150 -10.56 6.09 3.12
C THR A 150 -9.69 4.98 3.71
N GLY A 151 -8.36 5.14 3.72
CA GLY A 151 -7.45 4.20 4.37
C GLY A 151 -7.68 4.07 5.87
N LEU A 152 -7.85 5.19 6.59
CA LEU A 152 -8.16 5.21 8.02
C LEU A 152 -9.53 4.61 8.33
N LEU A 153 -10.55 4.94 7.53
CA LEU A 153 -11.89 4.34 7.66
C LEU A 153 -11.84 2.82 7.41
N PHE A 154 -11.12 2.39 6.39
CA PHE A 154 -10.93 0.97 6.09
C PHE A 154 -10.20 0.25 7.22
N LEU A 155 -9.17 0.87 7.80
CA LEU A 155 -8.45 0.33 8.95
C LEU A 155 -9.38 0.19 10.18
N ALA A 156 -10.23 1.19 10.45
CA ALA A 156 -11.20 1.14 11.54
C ALA A 156 -12.21 -0.01 11.35
N VAL A 157 -12.78 -0.14 10.15
CA VAL A 157 -13.70 -1.25 9.83
C VAL A 157 -13.00 -2.60 9.98
N LEU A 158 -11.79 -2.73 9.44
CA LEU A 158 -11.03 -3.98 9.50
C LEU A 158 -10.64 -4.35 10.94
N TYR A 159 -10.36 -3.35 11.79
CA TYR A 159 -10.09 -3.55 13.21
C TYR A 159 -11.32 -4.06 13.95
N VAL A 160 -12.51 -3.51 13.67
CA VAL A 160 -13.77 -4.04 14.24
C VAL A 160 -13.98 -5.49 13.82
N VAL A 161 -13.77 -5.84 12.54
CA VAL A 161 -13.85 -7.24 12.07
C VAL A 161 -12.86 -8.13 12.81
N TYR A 162 -11.64 -7.66 13.07
CA TYR A 162 -10.64 -8.37 13.88
C TYR A 162 -11.12 -8.63 15.31
N LEU A 163 -11.70 -7.64 15.98
CA LEU A 163 -12.24 -7.82 17.33
C LEU A 163 -13.39 -8.82 17.35
N VAL A 164 -14.34 -8.72 16.41
CA VAL A 164 -15.46 -9.67 16.31
C VAL A 164 -14.95 -11.10 16.13
N PHE A 165 -13.95 -11.31 15.27
CA PHE A 165 -13.33 -12.63 15.09
C PHE A 165 -12.67 -13.14 16.38
N LYS A 166 -11.89 -12.28 17.04
CA LYS A 166 -11.16 -12.63 18.27
C LYS A 166 -12.12 -13.02 19.40
N TYR A 167 -13.16 -12.22 19.64
CA TYR A 167 -14.14 -12.49 20.69
C TYR A 167 -15.05 -13.66 20.32
N GLY A 168 -15.40 -13.82 19.04
CA GLY A 168 -16.17 -14.98 18.57
C GLY A 168 -15.44 -16.31 18.82
N MET A 169 -14.14 -16.36 18.57
CA MET A 169 -13.32 -17.54 18.90
C MET A 169 -13.29 -17.83 20.40
N LYS A 170 -13.11 -16.80 21.23
CA LYS A 170 -13.10 -16.97 22.69
C LYS A 170 -14.43 -17.54 23.20
N VAL A 171 -15.56 -17.08 22.68
CA VAL A 171 -16.88 -17.61 23.07
C VAL A 171 -17.06 -19.08 22.65
N GLN A 172 -16.50 -19.49 21.51
CA GLN A 172 -16.50 -20.90 21.10
C GLN A 172 -15.64 -21.77 22.02
N GLU A 173 -14.44 -21.31 22.36
CA GLU A 173 -13.55 -22.00 23.32
C GLU A 173 -14.21 -22.14 24.70
N ASP A 174 -14.83 -21.07 25.20
CA ASP A 174 -15.54 -21.08 26.48
C ASP A 174 -16.72 -22.07 26.43
N ALA A 175 -17.48 -22.13 25.33
CA ALA A 175 -18.59 -23.07 25.15
C ALA A 175 -18.13 -24.53 25.06
N ASP A 176 -17.05 -24.80 24.31
CA ASP A 176 -16.47 -26.14 24.15
C ASP A 176 -15.82 -26.64 25.44
N SER A 177 -15.40 -25.74 26.35
CA SER A 177 -14.82 -26.09 27.65
C SER A 177 -15.84 -26.51 28.73
N ILE A 178 -17.13 -26.23 28.50
CA ILE A 178 -18.22 -26.52 29.45
C ILE A 178 -18.83 -27.92 29.22
N ILE A 179 -18.60 -28.53 28.05
CA ILE A 179 -19.08 -29.88 27.67
C ILE A 179 -18.01 -30.91 28.03
#